data_AF-A0A1K2H6P7-F1
#
_entry.id   AF-A0A1K2H6P7-F1
#
_cell.length_a   1.000
_cell.length_b   1.000
_cell.length_c   1.000
_cell.angle_alpha   90.00
_cell.angle_beta   90.00
_cell.angle_gamma   90.00
#
_symmetry.space_group_name_H-M   'P 1'
#
loop_
_entity.id
_entity.type
_entity.pdbx_description
1 polymer ?
#
loop_
_entity_poly.entity_id
_entity_poly.type
_entity_poly.pdbx_seq_one_letter_code
_entity_poly.pdbx_strand_id
1 'polypeptide(L)'
;MRCVYLGTISLLTALIMGCGGGGGDSGGSAGGGGTGGGSGGGSGGGSGGGGSGGGSGGGGGTLPDPPTAEGLWTGTTSDNRLLVGHVLADGSYYFIYSYISNSLLIAGAIQGTGNSLNGSFASSDARDYDFISRNMKPITVSASYQLKQSLSGSLSYPAGGAQTFSSVYVPSYEQTASLSAASGSYSGSLANLQDLQQSTFNLASNGVISISSSNGCVASGMATPRSRGNLFDVTLQFGPAPCSAPSQSFSGIGYYTPLEKRFRLLAPSPDRNNATLFVGTKP
;
A
#
# COMPACT_ATOMS: atom_id res chain seq x y z
N MET A 1 35.97 18.94 4.65
CA MET A 1 35.58 18.40 5.97
C MET A 1 34.15 17.88 5.85
N ARG A 2 34.00 16.56 5.71
CA ARG A 2 32.69 15.89 5.58
C ARG A 2 32.43 15.14 6.87
N CYS A 3 31.46 15.61 7.65
CA CYS A 3 30.99 14.93 8.85
C CYS A 3 29.96 13.88 8.40
N VAL A 4 30.34 12.61 8.44
CA VAL A 4 29.45 11.47 8.20
C VAL A 4 28.82 11.13 9.54
N TYR A 5 27.52 11.37 9.68
CA TYR A 5 26.74 10.96 10.85
C TYR A 5 26.37 9.48 10.70
N LEU A 6 27.05 8.60 11.45
CA LEU A 6 26.63 7.21 11.64
C LEU A 6 25.46 7.19 12.64
N GLY A 7 24.24 7.02 12.13
CA GLY A 7 23.09 6.62 12.93
C GLY A 7 23.04 5.10 13.01
N THR A 8 23.40 4.54 14.16
CA THR A 8 23.27 3.11 14.48
C THR A 8 21.80 2.74 14.65
N ILE A 9 21.30 1.81 13.83
CA ILE A 9 19.98 1.18 14.04
C ILE A 9 20.21 -0.11 14.81
N SER A 10 19.64 -0.17 16.01
CA SER A 10 19.64 -1.35 16.88
C SER A 10 18.70 -2.41 16.31
N LEU A 11 19.26 -3.56 15.93
CA LEU A 11 18.52 -4.73 15.45
C LEU A 11 17.97 -5.47 16.68
N LEU A 12 16.64 -5.52 16.82
CA LEU A 12 16.00 -6.41 17.79
C LEU A 12 15.74 -7.76 17.13
N THR A 13 16.68 -8.69 17.29
CA THR A 13 16.54 -10.08 16.82
C THR A 13 15.72 -10.86 17.85
N ALA A 14 14.45 -11.16 17.53
CA ALA A 14 13.66 -12.12 18.29
C ALA A 14 14.09 -13.55 17.91
N LEU A 15 14.82 -14.21 18.81
CA LEU A 15 14.99 -15.67 18.80
C LEU A 15 13.65 -16.32 19.16
N ILE A 16 13.07 -17.10 18.25
CA ILE A 16 12.05 -18.10 18.62
C ILE A 16 12.69 -19.47 18.44
N MET A 17 12.99 -20.07 19.59
CA MET A 17 13.40 -21.46 19.77
C MET A 17 12.12 -22.30 19.81
N GLY A 18 11.88 -23.12 18.78
CA GLY A 18 10.79 -24.09 18.73
C GLY A 18 11.36 -25.50 18.54
N CYS A 19 11.21 -26.33 19.57
CA CYS A 19 11.61 -27.73 19.62
C CYS A 19 10.36 -28.63 19.62
N GLY A 20 10.43 -29.77 18.94
CA GLY A 20 9.53 -30.93 19.09
C GLY A 20 8.34 -30.93 18.12
N GLY A 21 7.93 -32.02 17.48
CA GLY A 21 8.28 -33.44 17.57
C GLY A 21 7.43 -34.19 16.53
N GLY A 22 7.86 -35.39 16.12
CA GLY A 22 7.31 -36.13 14.98
C GLY A 22 6.17 -37.13 15.24
N GLY A 23 5.91 -37.93 14.20
CA GLY A 23 4.96 -39.06 14.12
C GLY A 23 3.61 -38.65 13.52
N GLY A 24 2.96 -39.35 12.59
CA GLY A 24 3.11 -40.68 12.01
C GLY A 24 1.74 -41.10 11.45
N ASP A 25 1.71 -41.52 10.19
CA ASP A 25 0.81 -42.47 9.51
C ASP A 25 -0.74 -42.41 9.53
N SER A 26 -1.26 -42.44 8.28
CA SER A 26 -2.26 -43.40 7.74
C SER A 26 -3.79 -43.19 7.89
N GLY A 27 -4.49 -43.54 6.79
CA GLY A 27 -5.95 -43.73 6.66
C GLY A 27 -6.63 -42.60 5.88
N GLY A 28 -7.21 -42.74 4.70
CA GLY A 28 -7.89 -43.90 4.10
C GLY A 28 -9.41 -43.77 4.27
N SER A 29 -10.09 -42.99 3.42
CA SER A 29 -11.50 -43.19 3.01
C SER A 29 -12.04 -41.99 2.23
N ALA A 30 -12.56 -42.25 1.03
CA ALA A 30 -13.71 -41.52 0.51
C ALA A 30 -14.54 -42.51 -0.33
N GLY A 31 -15.48 -43.17 0.36
CA GLY A 31 -16.61 -43.83 -0.25
C GLY A 31 -17.56 -42.82 -0.88
N GLY A 32 -18.36 -43.29 -1.83
CA GLY A 32 -19.23 -42.49 -2.66
C GLY A 32 -20.64 -42.26 -2.11
N GLY A 33 -21.51 -41.83 -3.04
CA GLY A 33 -22.94 -41.59 -2.84
C GLY A 33 -23.24 -40.13 -2.52
N GLY A 34 -24.17 -39.43 -3.17
CA GLY A 34 -25.15 -39.81 -4.17
C GLY A 34 -25.85 -38.55 -4.64
N THR A 35 -26.30 -38.55 -5.90
CA THR A 35 -27.08 -37.48 -6.51
C THR A 35 -28.56 -37.63 -6.12
N GLY A 36 -29.04 -36.72 -5.28
CA GLY A 36 -30.47 -36.60 -4.94
C GLY A 36 -31.08 -35.38 -5.63
N GLY A 37 -31.80 -35.62 -6.73
CA GLY A 37 -32.74 -34.68 -7.32
C GLY A 37 -34.08 -34.75 -6.60
N GLY A 38 -34.71 -33.59 -6.38
CA GLY A 38 -36.02 -33.49 -5.74
C GLY A 38 -36.64 -32.12 -5.96
N SER A 39 -37.42 -32.02 -7.03
CA SER A 39 -38.30 -30.92 -7.39
C SER A 39 -39.53 -30.88 -6.46
N GLY A 40 -39.92 -29.69 -6.02
CA GLY A 40 -41.15 -29.46 -5.26
C GLY A 40 -41.67 -28.04 -5.50
N GLY A 41 -42.66 -27.92 -6.39
CA GLY A 41 -43.39 -26.68 -6.63
C GLY A 41 -44.43 -26.42 -5.54
N GLY A 42 -44.73 -25.14 -5.30
CA GLY A 42 -45.78 -24.70 -4.39
C GLY A 42 -46.21 -23.28 -4.74
N SER A 43 -47.28 -23.17 -5.54
CA SER A 43 -47.99 -21.92 -5.82
C SER A 43 -48.96 -21.63 -4.67
N GLY A 44 -49.02 -20.37 -4.21
CA GLY A 44 -50.00 -19.92 -3.22
C GLY A 44 -50.17 -18.41 -3.30
N GLY A 45 -51.22 -17.96 -3.99
CA GLY A 45 -51.66 -16.58 -3.99
C GLY A 45 -52.49 -16.25 -2.75
N GLY A 46 -52.43 -14.99 -2.32
CA GLY A 46 -53.27 -14.44 -1.27
C GLY A 46 -53.18 -12.91 -1.27
N SER A 47 -54.26 -12.25 -1.68
CA SER A 47 -54.41 -10.80 -1.68
C SER A 47 -55.08 -10.33 -0.38
N GLY A 48 -54.71 -9.13 0.09
CA GLY A 48 -55.60 -8.27 0.87
C GLY A 48 -55.11 -7.87 2.26
N GLY A 49 -55.24 -6.58 2.58
CA GLY A 49 -55.28 -6.07 3.95
C GLY A 49 -54.36 -4.89 4.22
N GLY A 50 -54.91 -3.67 4.13
CA GLY A 50 -54.24 -2.45 4.55
C GLY A 50 -54.04 -2.38 6.07
N GLY A 51 -53.00 -1.67 6.49
CA GLY A 51 -52.72 -1.33 7.88
C GLY A 51 -51.72 -0.19 7.93
N SER A 52 -52.19 0.98 8.35
CA SER A 52 -51.38 2.16 8.64
C SER A 52 -50.74 2.04 10.02
N GLY A 53 -49.43 2.25 10.09
CA GLY A 53 -48.63 2.40 11.31
C GLY A 53 -47.16 2.44 10.86
N GLY A 54 -46.37 3.49 11.06
CA GLY A 54 -46.27 4.32 12.25
C GLY A 54 -44.97 3.96 12.96
N GLY A 55 -43.84 4.52 12.50
CA GLY A 55 -42.60 4.63 13.24
C GLY A 55 -41.73 3.37 13.34
N SER A 56 -40.56 3.40 12.70
CA SER A 56 -39.31 2.86 13.26
C SER A 56 -38.16 3.52 12.51
N GLY A 57 -37.45 4.42 13.20
CA GLY A 57 -36.20 4.99 12.72
C GLY A 57 -35.21 3.87 12.49
N GLY A 58 -35.03 3.49 11.23
CA GLY A 58 -33.97 2.59 10.80
C GLY A 58 -32.65 3.29 11.03
N GLY A 59 -32.04 3.06 12.19
CA GLY A 59 -30.62 3.24 12.37
C GLY A 59 -29.95 2.34 11.33
N GLY A 60 -29.54 2.95 10.22
CA GLY A 60 -28.74 2.31 9.19
C GLY A 60 -27.39 1.95 9.80
N GLY A 61 -27.36 0.85 10.57
CA GLY A 61 -26.14 0.15 10.88
C GLY A 61 -25.63 -0.36 9.55
N THR A 62 -24.66 0.37 8.98
CA THR A 62 -23.86 -0.12 7.87
C THR A 62 -23.30 -1.47 8.30
N LEU A 63 -23.58 -2.52 7.52
CA LEU A 63 -22.96 -3.82 7.73
C LEU A 63 -21.43 -3.61 7.84
N PRO A 64 -20.73 -4.32 8.74
CA PRO A 64 -19.28 -4.24 8.80
C PRO A 64 -18.71 -4.52 7.40
N ASP A 65 -17.76 -3.68 6.95
CA ASP A 65 -17.07 -3.94 5.70
C ASP A 65 -16.51 -5.39 5.73
N PRO A 66 -16.61 -6.12 4.61
CA PRO A 66 -16.06 -7.46 4.55
C PRO A 66 -14.57 -7.42 4.91
N PRO A 67 -14.04 -8.47 5.56
CA PRO A 67 -12.62 -8.53 5.89
C PRO A 67 -11.77 -8.40 4.61
N THR A 68 -10.86 -7.43 4.60
CA THR A 68 -9.97 -7.15 3.46
C THR A 68 -8.50 -7.24 3.86
N ALA A 69 -7.60 -7.24 2.88
CA ALA A 69 -6.15 -7.12 3.07
C ALA A 69 -5.70 -5.69 3.45
N GLU A 70 -6.63 -4.79 3.75
CA GLU A 70 -6.35 -3.39 4.08
C GLU A 70 -5.42 -3.26 5.29
N GLY A 71 -4.46 -2.35 5.16
CA GLY A 71 -3.46 -2.14 6.20
C GLY A 71 -2.20 -1.45 5.73
N LEU A 72 -1.34 -1.13 6.70
CA LEU A 72 0.07 -0.86 6.48
C LEU A 72 0.84 -2.15 6.71
N TRP A 73 1.71 -2.47 5.77
CA TRP A 73 2.45 -3.71 5.71
C TRP A 73 3.95 -3.41 5.62
N THR A 74 4.76 -4.13 6.38
CA THR A 74 6.22 -4.08 6.29
C THR A 74 6.77 -5.49 6.18
N GLY A 75 7.80 -5.70 5.38
CA GLY A 75 8.26 -7.05 5.10
C GLY A 75 9.50 -7.11 4.23
N THR A 76 9.73 -8.30 3.67
CA THR A 76 10.83 -8.53 2.75
C THR A 76 10.41 -9.36 1.54
N THR A 77 11.16 -9.19 0.47
CA THR A 77 11.08 -10.03 -0.72
C THR A 77 12.10 -11.18 -0.66
N SER A 78 11.94 -12.21 -1.50
CA SER A 78 12.88 -13.34 -1.61
C SER A 78 14.33 -12.97 -1.99
N ASP A 79 14.55 -11.77 -2.51
CA ASP A 79 15.85 -11.20 -2.88
C ASP A 79 16.33 -10.17 -1.84
N ASN A 80 15.81 -10.22 -0.61
CA ASN A 80 16.22 -9.38 0.52
C ASN A 80 16.06 -7.87 0.28
N ARG A 81 14.98 -7.45 -0.40
CA ARG A 81 14.55 -6.05 -0.38
C ARG A 81 13.60 -5.85 0.78
N LEU A 82 13.74 -4.74 1.49
CA LEU A 82 12.73 -4.29 2.43
C LEU A 82 11.54 -3.73 1.64
N LEU A 83 10.33 -4.07 2.04
CA LEU A 83 9.10 -3.47 1.49
C LEU A 83 8.29 -2.81 2.60
N VAL A 84 7.68 -1.68 2.28
CA VAL A 84 6.68 -1.03 3.12
C VAL A 84 5.58 -0.47 2.23
N GLY A 85 4.33 -0.69 2.60
CA GLY A 85 3.23 -0.25 1.76
C GLY A 85 1.86 -0.33 2.38
N HIS A 86 0.89 0.24 1.68
CA HIS A 86 -0.49 0.31 2.10
C HIS A 86 -1.36 -0.49 1.12
N VAL A 87 -2.33 -1.22 1.65
CA VAL A 87 -3.53 -1.65 0.94
C VAL A 87 -4.68 -0.84 1.51
N LEU A 88 -5.49 -0.22 0.67
CA LEU A 88 -6.60 0.66 1.06
C LEU A 88 -7.93 -0.07 0.97
N ALA A 89 -8.95 0.47 1.64
CA ALA A 89 -10.31 -0.09 1.66
C ALA A 89 -10.91 -0.29 0.26
N ASP A 90 -10.56 0.57 -0.70
CA ASP A 90 -11.03 0.52 -2.09
C ASP A 90 -10.23 -0.48 -2.96
N GLY A 91 -9.29 -1.22 -2.37
CA GLY A 91 -8.43 -2.17 -3.07
C GLY A 91 -7.20 -1.54 -3.74
N SER A 92 -7.06 -0.21 -3.74
CA SER A 92 -5.84 0.45 -4.19
C SER A 92 -4.68 0.10 -3.26
N TYR A 93 -3.48 -0.06 -3.80
CA TYR A 93 -2.31 -0.33 -2.99
C TYR A 93 -1.05 0.33 -3.53
N TYR A 94 -0.13 0.61 -2.61
CA TYR A 94 1.06 1.41 -2.81
C TYR A 94 2.19 0.84 -1.96
N PHE A 95 3.20 0.24 -2.58
CA PHE A 95 4.37 -0.31 -1.91
C PHE A 95 5.63 0.38 -2.40
N ILE A 96 6.58 0.57 -1.50
CA ILE A 96 7.92 1.05 -1.80
C ILE A 96 8.87 -0.08 -1.39
N TYR A 97 9.88 -0.35 -2.22
CA TYR A 97 10.86 -1.39 -1.93
C TYR A 97 12.30 -0.88 -2.07
N SER A 98 13.17 -1.43 -1.23
CA SER A 98 14.58 -1.07 -1.21
C SER A 98 15.37 -1.71 -2.35
N TYR A 99 16.61 -1.27 -2.51
CA TYR A 99 17.61 -1.97 -3.29
C TYR A 99 17.92 -3.34 -2.66
N ILE A 100 18.34 -4.29 -3.50
CA ILE A 100 18.69 -5.66 -3.09
C ILE A 100 19.77 -5.58 -2.01
N SER A 101 19.50 -6.19 -0.86
CA SER A 101 20.43 -6.24 0.28
C SER A 101 20.90 -4.88 0.81
N ASN A 102 20.24 -3.78 0.43
CA ASN A 102 20.52 -2.44 0.95
C ASN A 102 19.21 -1.69 1.22
N SER A 103 18.76 -1.79 2.47
CA SER A 103 17.52 -1.18 2.95
C SER A 103 17.55 0.34 3.03
N LEU A 104 18.73 0.97 2.92
CA LEU A 104 18.88 2.42 2.98
C LEU A 104 18.60 3.10 1.64
N LEU A 105 18.72 2.35 0.53
CA LEU A 105 18.46 2.86 -0.81
C LEU A 105 17.10 2.35 -1.27
N ILE A 106 16.25 3.26 -1.74
CA ILE A 106 14.99 2.89 -2.37
C ILE A 106 15.25 2.59 -3.85
N ALA A 107 14.74 1.45 -4.33
CA ALA A 107 14.92 1.05 -5.73
C ALA A 107 13.67 1.30 -6.56
N GLY A 108 12.49 1.17 -5.97
CA GLY A 108 11.26 1.28 -6.73
C GLY A 108 10.02 1.30 -5.88
N ALA A 109 8.90 1.28 -6.59
CA ALA A 109 7.59 1.30 -6.00
C ALA A 109 6.59 0.52 -6.85
N ILE A 110 5.59 -0.08 -6.20
CA ILE A 110 4.50 -0.80 -6.85
C ILE A 110 3.20 -0.09 -6.54
N GLN A 111 2.37 0.13 -7.56
CA GLN A 111 1.02 0.62 -7.37
C GLN A 111 0.02 -0.18 -8.22
N GLY A 112 -1.17 -0.42 -7.68
CA GLY A 112 -2.24 -1.07 -8.42
C GLY A 112 -3.57 -1.05 -7.68
N THR A 113 -4.52 -1.78 -8.23
CA THR A 113 -5.81 -2.11 -7.59
C THR A 113 -5.95 -3.62 -7.51
N GLY A 114 -6.46 -4.13 -6.40
CA GLY A 114 -6.60 -5.56 -6.17
C GLY A 114 -7.87 -5.90 -5.38
N ASN A 115 -8.25 -7.17 -5.44
CA ASN A 115 -9.46 -7.68 -4.79
C ASN A 115 -9.08 -8.53 -3.59
N SER A 116 -9.71 -8.24 -2.45
CA SER A 116 -9.63 -9.06 -1.25
C SER A 116 -10.85 -9.95 -1.14
N LEU A 117 -10.67 -11.26 -1.03
CA LEU A 117 -11.77 -12.20 -0.85
C LEU A 117 -11.29 -13.44 -0.07
N ASN A 118 -11.96 -13.77 1.03
CA ASN A 118 -11.74 -15.00 1.79
C ASN A 118 -10.26 -15.28 2.12
N GLY A 119 -9.51 -14.27 2.59
CA GLY A 119 -8.09 -14.40 2.92
C GLY A 119 -7.15 -14.44 1.71
N SER A 120 -7.65 -14.21 0.48
CA SER A 120 -6.85 -14.09 -0.74
C SER A 120 -6.87 -12.66 -1.26
N PHE A 121 -5.72 -12.18 -1.73
CA PHE A 121 -5.59 -10.88 -2.39
C PHE A 121 -4.99 -11.08 -3.79
N ALA A 122 -5.66 -10.57 -4.82
CA ALA A 122 -5.21 -10.71 -6.20
C ALA A 122 -5.29 -9.38 -6.96
N SER A 123 -4.29 -9.10 -7.79
CA SER A 123 -4.25 -7.93 -8.67
C SER A 123 -3.68 -8.30 -10.04
N SER A 124 -4.40 -7.93 -11.09
CA SER A 124 -3.92 -7.94 -12.48
C SER A 124 -3.56 -6.55 -13.00
N ASP A 125 -3.68 -5.52 -12.14
CA ASP A 125 -3.55 -4.11 -12.48
C ASP A 125 -2.28 -3.47 -11.89
N ALA A 126 -1.34 -4.30 -11.42
CA ALA A 126 -0.14 -3.81 -10.79
C ALA A 126 0.82 -3.16 -11.81
N ARG A 127 1.52 -2.12 -11.35
CA ARG A 127 2.62 -1.46 -12.05
C ARG A 127 3.80 -1.39 -11.11
N ASP A 128 4.93 -1.92 -11.56
CA ASP A 128 6.22 -1.84 -10.88
C ASP A 128 7.06 -0.73 -11.52
N TYR A 129 7.29 0.34 -10.75
CA TYR A 129 8.12 1.48 -11.12
C TYR A 129 9.52 1.26 -10.57
N ASP A 130 10.43 0.80 -11.43
CA ASP A 130 11.83 0.63 -11.09
C ASP A 130 12.59 1.92 -11.40
N PHE A 131 12.92 2.68 -10.36
CA PHE A 131 13.65 3.95 -10.49
C PHE A 131 15.14 3.75 -10.81
N ILE A 132 15.68 2.54 -10.63
CA ILE A 132 17.05 2.21 -11.00
C ILE A 132 17.15 1.96 -12.51
N SER A 133 16.29 1.08 -13.03
CA SER A 133 16.25 0.79 -14.47
C SER A 133 15.44 1.78 -15.28
N ARG A 134 14.78 2.75 -14.62
CA ARG A 134 14.00 3.84 -15.23
C ARG A 134 12.87 3.31 -16.12
N ASN A 135 12.19 2.29 -15.64
CA ASN A 135 11.17 1.60 -16.40
C ASN A 135 9.96 1.24 -15.53
N MET A 136 8.80 1.21 -16.17
CA MET A 136 7.57 0.67 -15.61
C MET A 136 7.33 -0.72 -16.20
N LYS A 137 7.03 -1.70 -15.34
CA LYS A 137 6.65 -3.05 -15.76
C LYS A 137 5.24 -3.37 -15.26
N PRO A 138 4.31 -3.81 -16.13
CA PRO A 138 3.08 -4.41 -15.65
C PRO A 138 3.41 -5.74 -14.98
N ILE A 139 2.83 -5.99 -13.81
CA ILE A 139 2.98 -7.25 -13.07
C ILE A 139 1.61 -7.76 -12.62
N THR A 140 1.54 -8.99 -12.15
CA THR A 140 0.38 -9.50 -11.39
C THR A 140 0.79 -9.82 -9.96
N VAL A 141 -0.15 -9.69 -9.03
CA VAL A 141 0.01 -10.02 -7.62
C VAL A 141 -0.96 -11.13 -7.27
N SER A 142 -0.44 -12.17 -6.62
CA SER A 142 -1.24 -13.23 -6.00
C SER A 142 -0.73 -13.42 -4.57
N ALA A 143 -1.60 -13.20 -3.59
CA ALA A 143 -1.24 -13.21 -2.18
C ALA A 143 -2.34 -13.82 -1.31
N SER A 144 -1.94 -14.19 -0.10
CA SER A 144 -2.82 -14.58 0.99
C SER A 144 -2.61 -13.62 2.16
N TYR A 145 -3.67 -13.38 2.92
CA TYR A 145 -3.62 -12.54 4.11
C TYR A 145 -4.36 -13.15 5.29
N GLN A 146 -3.80 -12.90 6.47
CA GLN A 146 -4.50 -13.05 7.73
C GLN A 146 -4.77 -11.65 8.29
N LEU A 147 -6.01 -11.39 8.68
CA LEU A 147 -6.46 -10.06 9.10
C LEU A 147 -5.55 -9.48 10.16
N LYS A 148 -5.02 -8.29 9.87
CA LYS A 148 -4.13 -7.52 10.76
C LYS A 148 -2.93 -8.33 11.29
N GLN A 149 -2.51 -9.35 10.55
CA GLN A 149 -1.42 -10.24 10.94
C GLN A 149 -0.38 -10.33 9.82
N SER A 150 -0.75 -10.88 8.66
CA SER A 150 0.18 -11.14 7.57
C SER A 150 -0.43 -10.86 6.19
N LEU A 151 0.44 -10.50 5.26
CA LEU A 151 0.16 -10.44 3.83
C LEU A 151 1.39 -10.95 3.08
N SER A 152 1.28 -12.10 2.44
CA SER A 152 2.40 -12.78 1.79
C SER A 152 1.97 -13.39 0.47
N GLY A 153 2.85 -13.34 -0.53
CA GLY A 153 2.48 -13.75 -1.88
C GLY A 153 3.61 -13.67 -2.89
N SER A 154 3.23 -13.61 -4.16
CA SER A 154 4.12 -13.54 -5.31
C SER A 154 3.72 -12.42 -6.27
N LEU A 155 4.74 -11.78 -6.82
CA LEU A 155 4.70 -10.87 -7.96
C LEU A 155 5.15 -11.64 -9.20
N SER A 156 4.40 -11.57 -10.29
CA SER A 156 4.76 -12.24 -11.56
C SER A 156 4.97 -11.24 -12.69
N TYR A 157 6.08 -11.38 -13.41
CA TYR A 157 6.46 -10.51 -14.52
C TYR A 157 6.15 -11.19 -15.88
N PRO A 158 5.58 -10.47 -16.86
CA PRO A 158 5.21 -11.04 -18.16
C PRO A 158 6.37 -11.67 -18.94
N ALA A 159 7.59 -11.15 -18.79
CA ALA A 159 8.79 -11.64 -19.47
C ALA A 159 9.39 -12.92 -18.84
N GLY A 160 8.69 -13.53 -17.88
CA GLY A 160 9.23 -14.57 -17.02
C GLY A 160 9.94 -13.97 -15.81
N GLY A 161 9.73 -14.58 -14.65
CA GLY A 161 10.24 -14.08 -13.37
C GLY A 161 9.11 -13.97 -12.34
N ALA A 162 9.37 -14.49 -11.15
CA ALA A 162 8.50 -14.35 -10.01
C ALA A 162 9.31 -13.90 -8.81
N GLN A 163 8.76 -12.98 -8.04
CA GLN A 163 9.34 -12.52 -6.79
C GLN A 163 8.35 -12.80 -5.67
N THR A 164 8.76 -13.50 -4.63
CA THR A 164 7.91 -13.69 -3.45
C THR A 164 8.14 -12.60 -2.43
N PHE A 165 7.14 -12.35 -1.60
CA PHE A 165 7.24 -11.43 -0.47
C PHE A 165 6.49 -11.97 0.74
N SER A 166 6.95 -11.58 1.92
CA SER A 166 6.26 -11.81 3.18
C SER A 166 6.25 -10.53 3.99
N SER A 167 5.11 -10.19 4.58
CA SER A 167 4.96 -8.97 5.36
C SER A 167 4.06 -9.16 6.57
N VAL A 168 4.26 -8.28 7.55
CA VAL A 168 3.50 -8.22 8.79
C VAL A 168 2.75 -6.90 8.87
N TYR A 169 1.62 -6.94 9.57
CA TYR A 169 0.79 -5.78 9.81
C TYR A 169 1.49 -4.76 10.71
N VAL A 170 1.36 -3.47 10.39
CA VAL A 170 1.88 -2.37 11.19
C VAL A 170 0.72 -1.66 11.90
N PRO A 171 0.61 -1.76 13.24
CA PRO A 171 -0.53 -1.21 14.00
C PRO A 171 -0.73 0.30 13.87
N SER A 172 0.30 1.06 13.45
CA SER A 172 0.16 2.50 13.24
C SER A 172 -0.82 2.84 12.12
N TYR A 173 -1.25 1.88 11.29
CA TYR A 173 -2.32 2.08 10.31
C TYR A 173 -3.65 2.49 10.95
N GLU A 174 -3.94 2.02 12.16
CA GLU A 174 -5.21 2.29 12.86
C GLU A 174 -5.31 3.73 13.39
N GLN A 175 -4.24 4.51 13.27
CA GLN A 175 -4.22 5.90 13.69
C GLN A 175 -4.71 6.81 12.57
N THR A 176 -5.31 7.95 12.92
CA THR A 176 -5.62 8.99 11.93
C THR A 176 -4.37 9.79 11.59
N ALA A 177 -4.17 10.05 10.30
CA ALA A 177 -3.07 10.91 9.85
C ALA A 177 -3.20 12.33 10.42
N SER A 178 -2.10 12.86 10.96
CA SER A 178 -2.08 14.19 11.59
C SER A 178 -1.23 15.17 10.78
N LEU A 179 -1.87 16.20 10.22
CA LEU A 179 -1.16 17.29 9.54
C LEU A 179 -0.27 18.08 10.49
N SER A 180 -0.67 18.26 11.75
CA SER A 180 0.17 18.96 12.72
C SER A 180 1.46 18.17 13.00
N ALA A 181 1.37 16.86 13.17
CA ALA A 181 2.53 16.00 13.36
C ALA A 181 3.41 15.90 12.10
N ALA A 182 2.80 15.81 10.91
CA ALA A 182 3.50 15.68 9.64
C ALA A 182 3.97 17.01 9.04
N SER A 183 3.49 18.16 9.51
CA SER A 183 3.93 19.45 8.98
C SER A 183 5.42 19.69 9.23
N GLY A 184 6.09 20.38 8.30
CA GLY A 184 7.50 20.72 8.40
C GLY A 184 8.23 20.71 7.06
N SER A 185 9.53 20.98 7.13
CA SER A 185 10.45 20.95 5.99
C SER A 185 11.29 19.67 6.03
N TYR A 186 11.28 18.94 4.93
CA TYR A 186 11.91 17.65 4.76
C TYR A 186 13.01 17.76 3.71
N SER A 187 14.21 17.28 4.03
CA SER A 187 15.27 17.08 3.06
C SER A 187 15.28 15.62 2.61
N GLY A 188 15.27 15.40 1.29
CA GLY A 188 15.13 14.05 0.76
C GLY A 188 15.38 13.96 -0.74
N SER A 189 15.02 12.82 -1.30
CA SER A 189 15.12 12.57 -2.74
C SER A 189 13.73 12.52 -3.35
N LEU A 190 13.58 13.17 -4.51
CA LEU A 190 12.43 13.07 -5.39
C LEU A 190 12.87 12.28 -6.62
N ALA A 191 12.20 11.17 -6.90
CA ALA A 191 12.45 10.31 -8.04
C ALA A 191 11.21 10.22 -8.92
N ASN A 192 11.41 10.19 -10.22
CA ASN A 192 10.48 9.60 -11.18
C ASN A 192 11.27 8.73 -12.17
N LEU A 193 10.60 8.14 -13.17
CA LEU A 193 11.30 7.25 -14.10
C LEU A 193 12.32 7.98 -14.98
N GLN A 194 12.28 9.31 -15.05
CA GLN A 194 13.15 10.12 -15.89
C GLN A 194 14.31 10.73 -15.11
N ASP A 195 14.12 11.00 -13.83
CA ASP A 195 15.06 11.80 -13.03
C ASP A 195 15.05 11.45 -11.53
N LEU A 196 16.17 11.71 -10.87
CA LEU A 196 16.36 11.57 -9.43
C LEU A 196 17.09 12.81 -8.92
N GLN A 197 16.45 13.56 -8.02
CA GLN A 197 16.96 14.85 -7.54
C GLN A 197 16.90 14.95 -6.03
N GLN A 198 17.91 15.59 -5.45
CA GLN A 198 17.81 16.06 -4.07
C GLN A 198 16.77 17.18 -4.03
N SER A 199 15.83 17.08 -3.09
CA SER A 199 14.69 17.99 -3.01
C SER A 199 14.38 18.37 -1.58
N THR A 200 13.87 19.59 -1.41
CA THR A 200 13.20 20.04 -0.20
C THR A 200 11.70 19.91 -0.41
N PHE A 201 11.03 19.19 0.48
CA PHE A 201 9.58 19.04 0.52
C PHE A 201 9.06 19.76 1.77
N ASN A 202 8.12 20.67 1.61
CA ASN A 202 7.45 21.32 2.73
C ASN A 202 5.99 20.88 2.76
N LEU A 203 5.53 20.49 3.94
CA LEU A 203 4.13 20.26 4.23
C LEU A 203 3.67 21.29 5.25
N ALA A 204 2.77 22.18 4.84
CA ALA A 204 2.14 23.13 5.73
C ALA A 204 1.06 22.44 6.58
N SER A 205 0.73 23.04 7.73
CA SER A 205 -0.29 22.51 8.65
C SER A 205 -1.71 22.48 8.07
N ASN A 206 -1.96 23.23 6.98
CA ASN A 206 -3.20 23.20 6.22
C ASN A 206 -3.17 22.20 5.04
N GLY A 207 -2.12 21.37 4.94
CA GLY A 207 -1.99 20.35 3.89
C GLY A 207 -1.33 20.84 2.61
N VAL A 208 -1.02 22.12 2.45
CA VAL A 208 -0.34 22.62 1.24
C VAL A 208 1.07 22.04 1.15
N ILE A 209 1.38 21.46 -0.01
CA ILE A 209 2.70 20.91 -0.36
C ILE A 209 3.43 21.90 -1.26
N SER A 210 4.72 22.11 -0.98
CA SER A 210 5.67 22.70 -1.93
C SER A 210 6.95 21.90 -2.01
N ILE A 211 7.46 21.71 -3.23
CA ILE A 211 8.69 20.96 -3.51
C ILE A 211 9.61 21.84 -4.34
N SER A 212 10.88 21.88 -3.95
CA SER A 212 11.96 22.47 -4.74
C SER A 212 13.12 21.49 -4.86
N SER A 213 13.57 21.25 -6.10
CA SER A 213 14.62 20.30 -6.42
C SER A 213 15.93 21.01 -6.80
N SER A 214 17.06 20.32 -6.65
CA SER A 214 18.40 20.86 -6.94
C SER A 214 18.61 21.33 -8.38
N ASN A 215 17.85 20.78 -9.33
CA ASN A 215 17.88 21.19 -10.74
C ASN A 215 16.98 22.41 -11.05
N GLY A 216 16.34 23.01 -10.05
CA GLY A 216 15.40 24.12 -10.21
C GLY A 216 13.96 23.70 -10.53
N CYS A 217 13.66 22.40 -10.60
CA CYS A 217 12.29 21.94 -10.72
C CYS A 217 11.49 22.28 -9.45
N VAL A 218 10.25 22.71 -9.64
CA VAL A 218 9.30 22.98 -8.56
C VAL A 218 8.01 22.20 -8.77
N ALA A 219 7.41 21.76 -7.68
CA ALA A 219 6.06 21.20 -7.67
C ALA A 219 5.26 21.72 -6.48
N SER A 220 3.94 21.73 -6.62
CA SER A 220 3.03 22.14 -5.55
C SER A 220 1.85 21.18 -5.46
N GLY A 221 1.15 21.13 -4.35
CA GLY A 221 0.10 20.13 -4.17
C GLY A 221 -0.65 20.24 -2.86
N MET A 222 -1.38 19.19 -2.53
CA MET A 222 -2.15 19.09 -1.29
C MET A 222 -2.07 17.69 -0.71
N ALA A 223 -1.92 17.60 0.61
CA ALA A 223 -2.08 16.40 1.41
C ALA A 223 -3.34 16.54 2.27
N THR A 224 -4.26 15.58 2.14
CA THR A 224 -5.51 15.54 2.91
C THR A 224 -5.55 14.26 3.73
N PRO A 225 -5.68 14.32 5.07
CA PRO A 225 -5.83 13.11 5.90
C PRO A 225 -7.00 12.25 5.41
N ARG A 226 -6.78 10.95 5.24
CA ARG A 226 -7.88 10.02 4.97
C ARG A 226 -8.69 9.78 6.24
N SER A 227 -9.98 9.47 6.06
CA SER A 227 -10.87 9.07 7.14
C SER A 227 -10.48 7.72 7.75
N ARG A 228 -9.78 6.88 6.98
CA ARG A 228 -9.31 5.56 7.39
C ARG A 228 -7.85 5.36 6.97
N GLY A 229 -7.06 4.81 7.88
CA GLY A 229 -5.63 4.62 7.72
C GLY A 229 -4.80 5.84 8.11
N ASN A 230 -3.56 5.60 8.55
CA ASN A 230 -2.59 6.64 8.88
C ASN A 230 -1.83 7.13 7.63
N LEU A 231 -2.57 7.71 6.70
CA LEU A 231 -2.03 8.26 5.45
C LEU A 231 -2.85 9.47 4.96
N PHE A 232 -2.27 10.17 4.00
CA PHE A 232 -2.85 11.30 3.30
C PHE A 232 -3.13 10.91 1.85
N ASP A 233 -4.25 11.39 1.31
CA ASP A 233 -4.39 11.54 -0.13
C ASP A 233 -3.56 12.73 -0.59
N VAL A 234 -2.78 12.52 -1.65
CA VAL A 234 -1.84 13.51 -2.14
C VAL A 234 -2.05 13.79 -3.62
N THR A 235 -2.10 15.08 -3.96
CA THR A 235 -1.99 15.58 -5.33
C THR A 235 -0.71 16.39 -5.48
N LEU A 236 -0.08 16.30 -6.65
CA LEU A 236 1.07 17.11 -7.03
C LEU A 236 0.87 17.66 -8.44
N GLN A 237 1.29 18.90 -8.65
CA GLN A 237 1.38 19.56 -9.94
C GLN A 237 2.81 20.04 -10.12
N PHE A 238 3.50 19.49 -11.11
CA PHE A 238 4.83 19.96 -11.49
C PHE A 238 4.74 21.26 -12.29
N GLY A 239 5.71 22.13 -12.08
CA GLY A 239 5.91 23.32 -12.90
C GLY A 239 6.41 23.00 -14.32
N PRO A 240 6.72 24.03 -15.12
CA PRO A 240 7.31 23.85 -16.44
C PRO A 240 8.75 23.29 -16.35
N ALA A 241 9.46 23.23 -17.48
CA ALA A 241 10.90 22.98 -17.49
C ALA A 241 11.62 23.88 -16.44
N PRO A 242 12.57 23.34 -15.66
CA PRO A 242 13.38 22.14 -15.92
C PRO A 242 12.84 20.84 -15.30
N CYS A 243 11.57 20.78 -14.89
CA CYS A 243 10.98 19.52 -14.41
C CYS A 243 10.98 18.43 -15.49
N SER A 244 11.36 17.21 -15.11
CA SER A 244 11.36 16.04 -16.02
C SER A 244 9.95 15.55 -16.39
N ALA A 245 8.93 15.96 -15.63
CA ALA A 245 7.52 15.80 -15.93
C ALA A 245 6.84 17.18 -16.02
N PRO A 246 7.17 17.99 -17.04
CA PRO A 246 6.78 19.40 -17.09
C PRO A 246 5.26 19.55 -17.21
N SER A 247 4.68 20.40 -16.35
CA SER A 247 3.24 20.68 -16.29
C SER A 247 2.35 19.46 -16.06
N GLN A 248 2.89 18.34 -15.58
CA GLN A 248 2.11 17.13 -15.30
C GLN A 248 1.60 17.09 -13.85
N SER A 249 0.40 16.53 -13.69
CA SER A 249 -0.20 16.24 -12.40
C SER A 249 0.02 14.79 -12.00
N PHE A 250 0.20 14.52 -10.71
CA PHE A 250 0.31 13.18 -10.13
C PHE A 250 -0.64 13.07 -8.93
N SER A 251 -1.16 11.88 -8.66
CA SER A 251 -2.05 11.66 -7.52
C SER A 251 -1.79 10.29 -6.90
N GLY A 252 -1.81 10.23 -5.58
CA GLY A 252 -1.56 9.00 -4.83
C GLY A 252 -1.60 9.25 -3.34
N ILE A 253 -0.64 8.69 -2.60
CA ILE A 253 -0.64 8.75 -1.15
C ILE A 253 0.64 9.34 -0.57
N GLY A 254 0.53 9.89 0.62
CA GLY A 254 1.64 10.27 1.49
C GLY A 254 1.47 9.66 2.87
N TYR A 255 2.56 9.32 3.54
CA TYR A 255 2.51 8.89 4.94
C TYR A 255 3.75 9.36 5.70
N TYR A 256 3.54 9.67 6.98
CA TYR A 256 4.57 10.16 7.88
C TYR A 256 4.85 9.12 8.96
N THR A 257 6.12 8.81 9.17
CA THR A 257 6.58 7.93 10.26
C THR A 257 7.22 8.79 11.36
N PRO A 258 6.56 9.00 12.51
CA PRO A 258 7.05 9.91 13.56
C PRO A 258 8.42 9.55 14.11
N LEU A 259 8.68 8.27 14.38
CA LEU A 259 9.95 7.80 14.95
C LEU A 259 11.14 8.07 14.03
N GLU A 260 10.93 7.98 12.72
CA GLU A 260 11.96 8.22 11.70
C GLU A 260 12.01 9.68 11.26
N LYS A 261 11.08 10.51 11.74
CA LYS A 261 10.78 11.85 11.21
C LYS A 261 10.70 11.88 9.68
N ARG A 262 10.20 10.80 9.09
CA ARG A 262 10.30 10.53 7.66
C ARG A 262 8.95 10.66 6.98
N PHE A 263 8.91 11.42 5.89
CA PHE A 263 7.76 11.48 4.99
C PHE A 263 8.07 10.68 3.73
N ARG A 264 7.11 9.87 3.30
CA ARG A 264 7.16 9.11 2.06
C ARG A 264 5.89 9.40 1.26
N LEU A 265 6.06 9.63 -0.03
CA LEU A 265 4.97 9.94 -0.96
C LEU A 265 5.16 9.10 -2.20
N LEU A 266 4.09 8.45 -2.67
CA LEU A 266 4.06 7.76 -3.94
C LEU A 266 2.82 8.20 -4.71
N ALA A 267 3.03 8.79 -5.89
CA ALA A 267 1.97 9.30 -6.74
C ALA A 267 2.23 8.89 -8.20
N PRO A 268 1.46 7.97 -8.78
CA PRO A 268 1.50 7.69 -10.22
C PRO A 268 0.98 8.86 -11.07
N SER A 269 1.41 8.90 -12.33
CA SER A 269 0.82 9.77 -13.37
C SER A 269 -0.59 9.25 -13.73
N PRO A 270 -1.45 10.06 -14.39
CA PRO A 270 -2.80 9.64 -14.76
C PRO A 270 -2.83 8.43 -15.69
N ASP A 271 -1.86 8.31 -16.60
CA ASP A 271 -1.69 7.17 -17.49
C ASP A 271 -0.93 5.99 -16.84
N ARG A 272 -0.43 6.20 -15.61
CA ARG A 272 0.31 5.23 -14.80
C ARG A 272 1.56 4.66 -15.49
N ASN A 273 2.07 5.32 -16.53
CA ASN A 273 3.35 4.97 -17.17
C ASN A 273 4.54 5.61 -16.45
N ASN A 274 4.27 6.47 -15.48
CA ASN A 274 5.27 7.09 -14.62
C ASN A 274 4.74 7.15 -13.17
N ALA A 275 5.65 7.34 -12.23
CA ALA A 275 5.31 7.65 -10.86
C ALA A 275 6.36 8.57 -10.26
N THR A 276 5.93 9.40 -9.32
CA THR A 276 6.81 10.20 -8.48
C THR A 276 6.87 9.59 -7.09
N LEU A 277 8.08 9.42 -6.58
CA LEU A 277 8.37 9.00 -5.22
C LEU A 277 9.17 10.11 -4.52
N PHE A 278 8.70 10.59 -3.38
CA PHE A 278 9.52 11.39 -2.46
C PHE A 278 9.81 10.60 -1.19
N VAL A 279 11.05 10.63 -0.73
CA VAL A 279 11.46 10.12 0.58
C VAL A 279 12.40 11.13 1.23
N GLY A 280 12.02 11.66 2.39
CA GLY A 280 12.83 12.64 3.11
C GLY A 280 12.54 12.70 4.60
N THR A 281 13.46 13.31 5.35
CA THR A 281 13.35 13.47 6.80
C THR A 281 13.36 14.93 7.20
N LYS A 282 12.65 15.26 8.28
CA LYS A 282 12.75 16.57 8.94
C LYS A 282 13.64 16.51 10.19
N PRO A 283 14.25 17.64 10.61
CA PRO A 283 15.11 17.71 11.80
C PRO A 283 14.49 17.23 13.10
#